data_AF-A0A7X6APD2-F1
#
_entry.id   AF-A0A7X6APD2-F1
#
_cell.length_a   1.000
_cell.length_b   1.000
_cell.length_c   1.000
_cell.angle_alpha   90.00
_cell.angle_beta   90.00
_cell.angle_gamma   90.00
#
_symmetry.space_group_name_H-M   'P 1'
#
loop_
_entity.id
_entity.type
_entity.pdbx_description
1 polymer ?
#
loop_
_entity_poly.entity_id
_entity_poly.type
_entity_poly.pdbx_seq_one_letter_code
_entity_poly.pdbx_strand_id
1 'polypeptide(L)' 'GPATFAGLTGHPAVTRLVGQTGSVSPHTDLGRWADVVVVAPATAATLSRIAHGLSEDALTATVLASRAPLVVAPAM' A
#
# COMPACT_ATOMS: atom_id res chain seq x y z
N GLY A 1 -4.69 1.87 -14.49
CA GLY A 1 -5.26 0.72 -13.72
C GLY A 1 -4.15 -0.26 -13.34
N PRO A 2 -4.44 -1.41 -12.71
CA PRO A 2 -3.40 -2.36 -12.27
C PRO A 2 -2.44 -2.80 -13.38
N ALA A 3 -2.94 -3.05 -14.59
CA ALA A 3 -2.11 -3.40 -15.75
C ALA A 3 -1.12 -2.29 -16.16
N THR A 4 -1.52 -1.02 -16.04
CA THR A 4 -0.65 0.12 -16.33
C THR A 4 0.54 0.15 -15.37
N PHE A 5 0.29 0.00 -14.06
CA PHE A 5 1.34 -0.03 -13.06
C PHE A 5 2.26 -1.24 -13.22
N ALA A 6 1.70 -2.40 -13.57
CA ALA A 6 2.50 -3.58 -13.85
C ALA A 6 3.44 -3.36 -15.05
N GLY A 7 2.94 -2.74 -16.13
CA GLY A 7 3.76 -2.41 -17.29
C GLY A 7 4.88 -1.41 -17.00
N LEU A 8 4.64 -0.43 -16.12
CA LEU A 8 5.64 0.59 -15.76
C LEU A 8 6.67 0.13 -14.74
N THR A 9 6.26 -0.71 -13.77
CA THR A 9 7.12 -1.12 -12.66
C THR A 9 7.80 -2.46 -12.89
N GLY A 10 7.32 -3.28 -13.83
CA GLY A 10 7.73 -4.67 -13.99
C GLY A 10 7.23 -5.60 -12.88
N HIS A 11 6.40 -5.11 -11.96
CA HIS A 11 5.90 -5.86 -10.81
C HIS A 11 4.37 -5.86 -10.77
N PRO A 12 3.71 -6.95 -10.36
CA PRO A 12 2.26 -6.99 -10.24
C PRO A 12 1.76 -5.98 -9.21
N ALA A 13 0.80 -5.13 -9.60
CA ALA A 13 0.21 -4.14 -8.70
C ALA A 13 -0.73 -4.82 -7.69
N VAL A 14 -0.36 -4.81 -6.41
CA VAL A 14 -1.15 -5.41 -5.31
C VAL A 14 -2.36 -4.53 -4.98
N THR A 15 -3.56 -5.12 -5.02
CA THR A 15 -4.84 -4.45 -4.76
C THR A 15 -5.72 -5.21 -3.77
N ARG A 16 -5.35 -6.43 -3.38
CA ARG A 16 -6.05 -7.28 -2.43
C ARG A 16 -5.16 -7.67 -1.26
N LEU A 17 -5.79 -7.88 -0.11
CA LEU A 17 -5.11 -8.26 1.14
C LEU A 17 -4.51 -9.67 1.09
N VAL A 18 -5.12 -10.58 0.32
CA VAL A 18 -4.75 -12.00 0.24
C VAL A 18 -4.93 -12.52 -1.19
N GLY A 19 -4.17 -13.56 -1.54
CA GLY A 19 -4.41 -14.39 -2.73
C GLY A 19 -4.04 -13.77 -4.08
N GLN A 20 -3.27 -12.68 -4.11
CA GLN A 20 -2.96 -11.98 -5.36
C GLN A 20 -1.57 -12.29 -5.95
N THR A 21 -0.56 -12.49 -5.12
CA THR A 21 0.85 -12.60 -5.56
C THR A 21 1.49 -13.93 -5.20
N GLY A 22 0.70 -14.96 -4.90
CA GLY A 22 1.19 -16.24 -4.37
C GLY A 22 1.67 -16.17 -2.92
N SER A 23 1.84 -14.96 -2.36
CA SER A 23 2.07 -14.74 -0.93
C SER A 23 0.79 -14.91 -0.12
N VAL A 24 0.94 -15.51 1.06
CA VAL A 24 -0.10 -15.61 2.09
C VAL A 24 -0.42 -14.25 2.71
N SER A 25 0.55 -13.34 2.78
CA SER A 25 0.39 -12.02 3.39
C SER A 25 1.12 -10.91 2.61
N PRO A 26 0.65 -10.56 1.40
CA PRO A 26 1.30 -9.57 0.53
C PRO A 26 1.60 -8.23 1.22
N HIS A 27 0.69 -7.76 2.09
CA HIS A 27 0.85 -6.49 2.80
C HIS A 27 1.99 -6.51 3.83
N THR A 28 2.23 -7.66 4.47
CA THR A 28 3.35 -7.83 5.40
C THR A 28 4.67 -7.91 4.66
N ASP A 29 4.71 -8.64 3.55
CA ASP A 29 5.91 -8.78 2.72
C ASP A 29 6.33 -7.44 2.13
N LEU A 30 5.37 -6.70 1.54
CA LEU A 30 5.59 -5.35 1.03
C LEU A 30 6.03 -4.38 2.13
N GLY A 31 5.37 -4.44 3.30
CA GLY A 31 5.70 -3.56 4.42
C GLY A 31 7.12 -3.75 4.95
N ARG A 32 7.63 -4.99 4.95
CA ARG A 32 9.02 -5.33 5.32
C ARG A 32 10.02 -5.02 4.22
N TRP A 33 9.62 -5.16 2.97
CA TRP A 33 10.49 -4.90 1.81
C TRP A 33 10.73 -3.40 1.59
N ALA A 34 9.75 -2.56 1.90
CA ALA A 34 9.85 -1.13 1.63
C ALA A 34 10.91 -0.45 2.51
N ASP A 35 11.80 0.33 1.89
CA ASP A 35 12.68 1.30 2.57
C ASP A 35 11.98 2.66 2.77
N VAL A 36 10.96 2.95 1.96
CA VAL A 36 10.10 4.13 2.03
C VAL A 36 8.72 3.78 1.48
N VAL A 37 7.66 4.31 2.09
CA VAL A 37 6.28 4.17 1.58
C VAL A 37 5.77 5.53 1.15
N VAL A 38 5.33 5.63 -0.11
CA VAL A 38 4.76 6.87 -0.67
C VAL A 38 3.29 6.65 -1.02
N VAL A 39 2.41 7.48 -0.47
CA VAL A 39 0.98 7.49 -0.81
C VAL A 39 0.66 8.75 -1.61
N ALA A 40 0.49 8.58 -2.92
CA ALA A 40 0.21 9.65 -3.87
C ALA A 40 -0.74 9.18 -5.00
N PRO A 41 -1.94 9.78 -5.15
CA PRO A 41 -2.55 10.75 -4.24
C PRO A 41 -3.01 10.11 -2.92
N ALA A 42 -2.93 10.87 -1.82
CA ALA A 42 -3.52 10.51 -0.54
C ALA A 42 -4.87 11.24 -0.36
N THR A 43 -5.97 10.50 -0.54
CA THR A 43 -7.32 11.06 -0.30
C THR A 43 -7.57 11.28 1.19
N ALA A 44 -8.54 12.16 1.53
CA ALA A 44 -8.96 12.36 2.92
C ALA A 44 -9.39 11.05 3.61
N ALA A 45 -10.06 10.14 2.88
CA ALA A 45 -10.46 8.84 3.39
C ALA A 45 -9.24 7.94 3.70
N THR A 46 -8.24 7.91 2.81
CA THR A 46 -7.00 7.17 3.05
C THR A 46 -6.24 7.71 4.26
N LEU A 47 -6.11 9.04 4.37
CA LEU A 47 -5.45 9.68 5.51
C LEU A 47 -6.17 9.37 6.82
N SER A 48 -7.50 9.44 6.84
CA SER A 48 -8.29 9.08 8.02
C SER A 48 -8.03 7.65 8.47
N ARG A 49 -8.04 6.67 7.55
CA ARG A 49 -7.75 5.27 7.88
C ARG A 49 -6.34 5.09 8.43
N ILE A 50 -5.33 5.69 7.80
CA ILE A 50 -3.94 5.61 8.28
C ILE A 50 -3.81 6.25 9.68
N ALA A 51 -4.37 7.43 9.89
CA ALA A 51 -4.28 8.15 11.16
C ALA A 51 -4.95 7.41 12.33
N HIS A 52 -6.03 6.67 12.06
CA HIS A 52 -6.76 5.90 13.07
C HIS A 52 -6.31 4.44 13.18
N GLY A 53 -5.29 4.02 12.40
CA GLY A 53 -4.80 2.64 12.44
C GLY A 53 -5.75 1.59 11.85
N LEU A 54 -6.58 1.96 10.88
CA LEU A 54 -7.54 1.06 10.22
C LEU A 54 -6.89 0.36 9.02
N SER A 55 -6.87 -0.97 9.01
CA SER A 55 -6.25 -1.82 7.97
C SER A 55 -7.27 -2.50 7.05
N GLU A 56 -8.13 -1.72 6.39
CA GLU A 56 -9.28 -2.24 5.63
C GLU A 56 -8.92 -2.69 4.21
N ASP A 57 -7.79 -2.23 3.66
CA ASP A 57 -7.35 -2.50 2.29
C ASP A 57 -5.85 -2.85 2.23
N ALA A 58 -5.39 -3.32 1.07
CA ALA A 58 -4.00 -3.73 0.89
C ALA A 58 -3.00 -2.59 1.18
N LEU A 59 -3.38 -1.34 0.87
CA LEU A 59 -2.53 -0.16 1.09
C LEU A 59 -2.39 0.14 2.58
N THR A 60 -3.50 0.32 3.29
CA THR A 60 -3.55 0.65 4.72
C THR A 60 -2.93 -0.46 5.58
N ALA A 61 -3.17 -1.73 5.24
CA ALA A 61 -2.51 -2.85 5.90
C ALA A 61 -0.98 -2.86 5.67
N THR A 62 -0.52 -2.50 4.46
CA THR A 62 0.92 -2.42 4.16
C THR A 62 1.58 -1.28 4.93
N VAL A 63 0.93 -0.11 4.99
CA VAL A 63 1.40 1.05 5.75
C VAL A 63 1.57 0.69 7.24
N LEU A 64 0.57 0.03 7.83
CA LEU A 64 0.63 -0.37 9.24
C LEU A 64 1.62 -1.50 9.53
N ALA A 65 1.90 -2.36 8.55
CA ALA A 65 2.90 -3.42 8.67
C ALA A 65 4.34 -2.92 8.47
N SER A 66 4.54 -1.73 7.90
CA SER A 66 5.85 -1.18 7.59
C SER A 66 6.48 -0.41 8.77
N ARG A 67 7.80 -0.43 8.83
CA ARG A 67 8.61 0.45 9.70
C ARG A 67 9.32 1.56 8.92
N ALA A 68 9.14 1.59 7.61
CA ALA A 68 9.75 2.59 6.75
C ALA A 68 9.14 3.98 6.97
N PRO A 69 9.87 5.06 6.68
CA PRO A 69 9.30 6.39 6.59
C PRO A 69 8.10 6.43 5.65
N LEU A 70 6.99 6.99 6.13
CA LEU A 70 5.78 7.20 5.36
C LEU A 70 5.75 8.65 4.84
N VAL A 71 5.68 8.80 3.52
CA VAL A 71 5.48 10.09 2.84
C VAL A 71 4.09 10.12 2.25
N VAL A 72 3.31 11.16 2.56
CA VAL A 72 1.95 11.35 2.05
C VAL A 72 1.89 12.59 1.18
N ALA A 73 1.21 12.49 0.03
CA ALA A 73 0.93 13.61 -0.88
C ALA A 73 -0.59 13.82 -0.96
N PRO A 74 -1.18 14.66 -0.09
CA PRO A 74 -2.63 14.85 -0.03
C PRO A 74 -3.22 15.44 -1.33
N ALA A 75 -4.35 14.90 -1.76
CA ALA A 75 -5.19 15.48 -2.81
C ALA A 75 -6.67 15.22 -2.46
N MET A 76 -7.46 16.31 -2.38
CA MET A 76 -8.81 16.32 -1.80
C MET A 76 -9.82 16.98 -2.74
#